data_AF-A0A0K8RBG7-F1
#
_entry.id   AF-A0A0K8RBG7-F1
#
_cell.length_a   1.000
_cell.length_b   1.000
_cell.length_c   1.000
_cell.angle_alpha   90.00
_cell.angle_beta   90.00
_cell.angle_gamma   90.00
#
_symmetry.space_group_name_H-M   'P 1'
#
loop_
_entity.id
_entity.type
_entity.pdbx_description
1 polymer ?
#
loop_
_entity_poly.entity_id
_entity_poly.type
_entity_poly.pdbx_seq_one_letter_code
_entity_poly.pdbx_strand_id
1 'polypeptide(L)'
;MVVRQGERDPFIRNVFTLNTCTPIAGCEVLCFKREGELLQKWADFVRDVDPDVITGYNIQNFDFPYLINRAKHLNVTHFPYLGRIRDSRTILKDSVMQSKQMGRVRTRWSPWRDVSGSTSCRSCCVTTSCGRTR
;
A
#
# COMPACT_ATOMS: atom_id res chain seq x y z
N MET A 1 -12.03 1.85 -0.21
CA MET A 1 -12.68 2.76 -1.18
C MET A 1 -11.66 3.16 -2.22
N VAL A 2 -12.04 3.17 -3.49
CA VAL A 2 -11.18 3.61 -4.60
C VAL A 2 -11.93 4.66 -5.41
N VAL A 3 -11.24 5.76 -5.72
CA VAL A 3 -11.76 6.94 -6.41
C VAL A 3 -10.83 7.24 -7.57
N ARG A 4 -11.39 7.57 -8.73
CA ARG A 4 -10.63 8.16 -9.83
C ARG A 4 -10.54 9.66 -9.60
N GLN A 5 -9.33 10.20 -9.73
CA GLN A 5 -9.11 11.63 -9.53
C GLN A 5 -9.98 12.43 -10.52
N GLY A 6 -10.77 13.36 -9.98
CA GLY A 6 -11.73 14.18 -10.75
C GLY A 6 -13.19 13.70 -10.70
N GLU A 7 -13.45 12.45 -10.32
CA GLU A 7 -14.82 11.95 -10.09
C GLU A 7 -15.30 12.29 -8.67
N ARG A 8 -16.60 12.58 -8.52
CA ARG A 8 -17.20 12.91 -7.22
C ARG A 8 -17.44 11.67 -6.36
N ASP A 9 -17.83 10.58 -7.00
CA ASP A 9 -18.27 9.36 -6.33
C ASP A 9 -17.22 8.25 -6.46
N PRO A 10 -16.99 7.48 -5.39
CA PRO A 10 -16.11 6.32 -5.45
C PRO A 10 -16.75 5.19 -6.27
N PHE A 11 -15.95 4.55 -7.13
CA PHE A 11 -16.40 3.43 -7.94
C PHE A 11 -16.30 2.08 -7.20
N ILE A 12 -15.34 1.92 -6.29
CA ILE A 12 -15.23 0.73 -5.43
C ILE A 12 -15.40 1.12 -3.96
N ARG A 13 -16.33 0.46 -3.29
CA ARG A 13 -16.49 0.47 -1.83
C ARG A 13 -16.53 -0.96 -1.37
N ASN A 14 -15.48 -1.39 -0.69
CA ASN A 14 -15.35 -2.74 -0.17
C ASN A 14 -14.93 -2.73 1.30
N VAL A 15 -15.38 -3.74 2.03
CA VAL A 15 -15.03 -4.00 3.42
C VAL A 15 -14.64 -5.47 3.54
N PHE A 16 -13.46 -5.73 4.10
CA PHE A 16 -12.97 -7.07 4.41
C PHE A 16 -13.25 -7.34 5.89
N THR A 17 -14.04 -8.37 6.20
CA THR A 17 -14.41 -8.73 7.57
C THR A 17 -13.98 -10.15 7.91
N LEU A 18 -13.66 -10.35 9.19
CA LEU A 18 -13.56 -11.69 9.77
C LEU A 18 -14.94 -12.18 10.16
N ASN A 19 -15.19 -13.47 9.93
CA ASN A 19 -16.48 -14.12 10.14
C ASN A 19 -17.59 -13.53 9.26
N THR A 20 -18.84 -13.79 9.64
CA THR A 20 -20.03 -13.35 8.93
C THR A 20 -20.36 -11.89 9.24
N CYS A 21 -20.72 -11.13 8.23
CA CYS A 21 -21.19 -9.75 8.36
C CYS A 21 -22.48 -9.55 7.54
N THR A 22 -23.34 -8.65 8.01
CA THR A 22 -24.58 -8.28 7.30
C THR A 22 -24.22 -7.43 6.07
N PRO A 23 -24.89 -7.64 4.92
CA PRO A 23 -24.66 -6.82 3.74
C PRO A 23 -24.98 -5.35 4.02
N ILE A 24 -24.10 -4.45 3.56
CA ILE A 24 -24.23 -3.00 3.71
C ILE A 24 -24.58 -2.41 2.34
N ALA A 25 -25.61 -1.57 2.29
CA ALA A 25 -26.04 -0.94 1.04
C ALA A 25 -24.92 -0.09 0.41
N GLY A 26 -24.63 -0.34 -0.87
CA GLY A 26 -23.61 0.40 -1.62
C GLY A 26 -22.16 -0.01 -1.33
N CYS A 27 -21.93 -1.09 -0.59
CA CYS A 27 -20.60 -1.63 -0.31
C CYS A 27 -20.56 -3.14 -0.55
N GLU A 28 -19.48 -3.62 -1.15
CA GLU A 28 -19.17 -5.05 -1.22
C GLU A 28 -18.59 -5.50 0.13
N VAL A 29 -19.22 -6.49 0.77
CA VAL A 29 -18.77 -7.02 2.06
C VAL A 29 -18.16 -8.41 1.83
N LEU A 30 -16.86 -8.52 2.01
CA LEU A 30 -16.09 -9.75 1.80
C LEU A 30 -15.79 -10.38 3.16
N CYS A 31 -16.42 -11.53 3.42
CA CYS A 31 -16.34 -12.25 4.68
C CYS A 31 -15.35 -13.42 4.60
N PHE A 32 -14.40 -13.50 5.53
CA PHE A 32 -13.38 -14.56 5.58
C PHE A 32 -13.40 -15.31 6.92
N LYS A 33 -13.14 -16.62 6.89
CA LYS A 33 -13.07 -17.45 8.12
C LYS A 33 -11.71 -17.36 8.80
N ARG A 34 -10.63 -17.20 8.01
CA ARG A 34 -9.25 -17.16 8.51
C ARG A 34 -8.63 -15.81 8.20
N GLU A 35 -7.91 -15.25 9.18
CA GLU A 35 -7.24 -13.96 9.03
C GLU A 35 -6.15 -13.97 7.95
N GLY A 36 -5.44 -15.10 7.79
CA GLY A 36 -4.45 -15.23 6.73
C GLY A 36 -5.05 -15.10 5.32
N GLU A 37 -6.25 -15.65 5.11
CA GLU A 37 -6.98 -15.53 3.83
C GLU A 37 -7.44 -14.10 3.59
N LEU A 38 -7.91 -13.42 4.64
CA LEU A 38 -8.31 -12.00 4.56
C LEU A 38 -7.13 -11.13 4.13
N LEU A 39 -5.98 -11.28 4.80
CA LEU A 39 -4.78 -10.53 4.47
C LEU A 39 -4.31 -10.81 3.04
N GLN A 40 -4.32 -12.09 2.64
CA GLN A 40 -3.93 -12.46 1.27
C GLN A 40 -4.87 -11.82 0.23
N LYS A 41 -6.19 -11.91 0.44
CA LYS A 41 -7.17 -11.34 -0.49
C LYS A 41 -7.15 -9.83 -0.53
N TRP A 42 -6.83 -9.17 0.58
CA TRP A 42 -6.60 -7.75 0.59
C TRP A 42 -5.34 -7.36 -0.22
N ALA A 43 -4.24 -8.12 -0.09
CA ALA A 43 -3.04 -7.89 -0.88
C ALA A 43 -3.28 -8.13 -2.38
N ASP A 44 -4.04 -9.17 -2.73
CA ASP A 44 -4.47 -9.44 -4.12
C ASP A 44 -5.31 -8.28 -4.66
N PHE A 45 -6.29 -7.80 -3.88
CA PHE A 45 -7.12 -6.65 -4.25
C PHE A 45 -6.30 -5.39 -4.52
N VAL A 46 -5.30 -5.08 -3.68
CA VAL A 46 -4.43 -3.92 -3.90
C VAL A 46 -3.63 -4.06 -5.20
N ARG A 47 -3.18 -5.27 -5.53
CA ARG A 47 -2.46 -5.54 -6.81
C ARG A 47 -3.38 -5.47 -8.02
N ASP A 48 -4.60 -5.96 -7.90
CA ASP A 48 -5.59 -5.95 -8.99
C ASP A 48 -6.09 -4.53 -9.29
N VAL A 49 -6.25 -3.70 -8.24
CA VAL A 49 -6.65 -2.30 -8.39
C VAL A 49 -5.51 -1.42 -8.91
N ASP A 50 -4.25 -1.78 -8.60
CA ASP A 50 -3.04 -1.01 -8.92
C ASP A 50 -3.18 0.50 -8.61
N PRO A 51 -3.39 0.89 -7.34
CA PRO A 51 -3.60 2.29 -6.99
C PRO A 51 -2.33 3.12 -7.15
N ASP A 52 -2.45 4.29 -7.77
CA ASP A 52 -1.32 5.24 -7.87
C ASP A 52 -0.97 5.91 -6.54
N VAL A 53 -1.99 6.20 -5.72
CA VAL A 53 -1.84 6.86 -4.43
C VAL A 53 -2.67 6.14 -3.38
N ILE A 54 -2.01 5.72 -2.31
CA ILE A 54 -2.66 5.17 -1.12
C ILE A 54 -2.68 6.25 -0.04
N THR A 55 -3.86 6.65 0.38
CA THR A 55 -4.08 7.68 1.41
C THR A 55 -4.86 7.12 2.59
N GLY A 56 -4.62 7.69 3.78
CA GLY A 56 -5.34 7.35 5.00
C GLY A 56 -4.76 8.08 6.20
N TYR A 57 -5.42 7.96 7.34
CA TYR A 57 -4.98 8.61 8.58
C TYR A 57 -4.00 7.71 9.34
N ASN A 58 -2.77 8.18 9.58
CA ASN A 58 -1.73 7.47 10.32
C ASN A 58 -1.26 6.10 9.74
N ILE A 59 -1.52 5.85 8.46
CA ILE A 59 -1.20 4.57 7.79
C ILE A 59 0.28 4.18 7.85
N GLN A 60 1.18 5.17 7.89
CA GLN A 60 2.62 4.94 7.92
C GLN A 60 3.10 4.42 9.27
N ASN A 61 2.56 4.94 10.38
CA ASN A 61 3.05 4.57 11.72
C ASN A 61 2.25 3.44 12.38
N PHE A 62 1.03 3.16 11.92
CA PHE A 62 0.17 2.12 12.50
C PHE A 62 -0.17 1.02 11.50
N ASP A 63 -0.99 1.30 10.49
CA ASP A 63 -1.63 0.28 9.65
C ASP A 63 -0.63 -0.61 8.91
N PHE A 64 0.24 -0.04 8.06
CA PHE A 64 1.19 -0.86 7.30
C PHE A 64 2.17 -1.64 8.19
N PRO A 65 2.79 -1.01 9.22
CA PRO A 65 3.61 -1.75 10.18
C PRO A 65 2.87 -2.91 10.85
N TYR A 66 1.63 -2.68 11.28
CA TYR A 66 0.82 -3.68 11.94
C TYR A 66 0.50 -4.83 10.99
N LEU A 67 0.02 -4.53 9.78
CA LEU A 67 -0.34 -5.53 8.77
C LEU A 67 0.86 -6.40 8.35
N ILE A 68 2.03 -5.79 8.10
CA ILE A 68 3.24 -6.52 7.71
C ILE A 68 3.71 -7.45 8.84
N ASN A 69 3.71 -6.96 10.08
CA ASN A 69 4.08 -7.77 11.24
C ASN A 69 3.08 -8.90 11.49
N ARG A 70 1.78 -8.63 11.30
CA ARG A 70 0.71 -9.62 11.47
C ARG A 70 0.77 -10.71 10.40
N ALA A 71 0.98 -10.34 9.14
CA ALA A 71 1.19 -11.27 8.04
C ALA A 71 2.41 -12.17 8.28
N LYS A 72 3.51 -11.60 8.82
CA LYS A 72 4.69 -12.38 9.24
C LYS A 72 4.36 -13.37 10.35
N HIS A 73 3.60 -12.97 11.36
CA HIS A 73 3.18 -13.86 12.46
C HIS A 73 2.29 -15.01 11.96
N LEU A 74 1.42 -14.75 10.98
CA LEU A 74 0.52 -15.75 10.39
C LEU A 74 1.16 -16.54 9.23
N ASN A 75 2.44 -16.30 8.92
CA ASN A 75 3.18 -16.92 7.81
C ASN A 75 2.52 -16.71 6.43
N VAL A 76 1.92 -15.55 6.18
CA VAL A 76 1.38 -15.18 4.86
C VAL A 76 2.52 -14.67 3.99
N THR A 77 3.07 -15.55 3.16
CA THR A 77 4.30 -15.29 2.39
C THR A 77 4.15 -14.25 1.29
N HIS A 78 2.98 -14.15 0.66
CA HIS A 78 2.74 -13.27 -0.49
C HIS A 78 2.22 -11.87 -0.12
N PHE A 79 1.90 -11.63 1.15
CA PHE A 79 1.42 -10.34 1.64
C PHE A 79 2.43 -9.17 1.47
N PRO A 80 3.74 -9.31 1.78
CA PRO A 80 4.66 -8.18 1.76
C PRO A 80 5.09 -7.75 0.35
N TYR A 81 4.51 -8.33 -0.71
CA TYR A 81 4.73 -7.93 -2.11
C TYR A 81 3.56 -7.07 -2.58
N LEU A 82 3.50 -5.85 -2.06
CA LEU A 82 2.45 -4.85 -2.34
C LEU A 82 2.88 -3.82 -3.40
N GLY A 83 4.17 -3.77 -3.76
CA GLY A 83 4.69 -2.81 -4.73
C GLY A 83 4.43 -3.24 -6.18
N ARG A 84 4.61 -2.32 -7.13
CA ARG A 84 4.52 -2.63 -8.57
C ARG A 84 5.62 -3.59 -9.06
N ILE A 85 6.76 -3.62 -8.37
CA ILE A 85 7.88 -4.51 -8.71
C ILE A 85 7.61 -5.88 -8.07
N ARG A 86 7.36 -6.89 -8.92
CA ARG A 86 6.87 -8.22 -8.52
C ARG A 86 7.74 -8.91 -7.47
N ASP A 87 9.06 -8.78 -7.60
CA ASP A 87 10.02 -9.49 -6.75
C ASP A 87 10.61 -8.61 -5.64
N SER A 88 10.06 -7.41 -5.43
CA SER A 88 10.52 -6.46 -4.41
C SER A 88 9.66 -6.59 -3.15
N ARG A 89 10.28 -7.05 -2.07
CA ARG A 89 9.62 -7.17 -0.76
C ARG A 89 9.57 -5.82 -0.07
N THR A 90 8.40 -5.44 0.44
CA THR A 90 8.24 -4.27 1.30
C THR A 90 8.91 -4.51 2.66
N ILE A 91 9.83 -3.63 3.03
CA ILE A 91 10.56 -3.66 4.31
C ILE A 91 10.21 -2.43 5.13
N LEU A 92 9.92 -2.62 6.42
CA LEU A 92 9.70 -1.52 7.36
C LEU A 92 11.04 -0.92 7.78
N LYS A 93 11.22 0.39 7.57
CA LYS A 93 12.42 1.13 8.00
C LYS A 93 12.01 2.26 8.95
N ASP A 94 12.73 2.39 10.05
CA ASP A 94 12.56 3.54 10.93
C ASP A 94 13.36 4.74 10.38
N SER A 95 12.72 5.90 10.34
CA SER A 95 13.31 7.16 9.90
C SER A 95 13.10 8.23 10.97
N VAL A 96 14.14 9.03 11.21
CA VAL A 96 14.08 10.15 12.14
C VAL A 96 14.37 11.41 11.34
N MET A 97 13.37 12.29 11.24
CA MET A 97 13.52 13.61 10.66
C MET A 97 13.66 14.62 11.79
N GLN A 98 14.69 15.46 11.73
CA GLN A 98 14.92 16.51 12.72
C GLN A 98 15.18 17.84 12.00
N SER A 99 14.40 18.85 12.32
CA SER A 99 14.62 20.22 11.85
C SER A 99 14.20 21.24 12.89
N LYS A 100 14.68 22.48 12.76
CA LYS A 100 14.30 23.55 13.69
C LYS A 100 12.83 23.94 13.59
N GLN A 101 12.23 23.83 12.40
CA GLN A 101 10.83 24.19 12.16
C GLN A 101 9.86 23.06 12.52
N MET A 102 10.18 21.82 12.11
CA MET A 102 9.28 20.65 12.29
C MET A 102 9.58 19.84 13.56
N GLY A 103 10.58 20.25 14.35
CA GLY A 103 11.05 19.49 15.50
C GLY A 103 11.66 18.14 15.11
N ARG A 104 11.69 17.20 16.06
CA ARG A 104 12.18 15.84 15.87
C ARG A 104 11.00 14.88 15.75
N VAL A 105 10.80 14.33 14.57
CA VAL A 105 9.71 13.39 14.26
C VAL A 105 10.31 12.03 13.92
N ARG A 106 9.76 10.97 14.52
CA ARG A 106 10.06 9.59 14.14
C ARG A 106 8.90 9.04 13.32
N THR A 107 9.21 8.47 12.18
CA THR A 107 8.23 7.80 11.32
C THR A 107 8.73 6.41 10.98
N ARG A 108 7.79 5.47 10.88
CA ARG A 108 8.08 4.17 10.28
C ARG A 108 7.71 4.29 8.81
N TRP A 109 8.71 4.26 7.96
CA TRP A 109 8.54 4.38 6.52
C TRP A 109 8.97 3.06 5.88
N SER A 110 8.08 2.40 5.16
CA SER A 110 8.52 1.40 4.21
C SER A 110 8.96 2.13 2.94
N PRO A 111 10.25 2.11 2.58
CA PRO A 111 10.62 2.54 1.24
C PRO A 111 9.95 1.55 0.29
N TRP A 112 9.00 2.03 -0.50
CA TRP A 112 8.65 1.43 -1.79
C TRP A 112 9.79 1.66 -2.80
N ARG A 113 11.03 1.56 -2.33
CA ARG A 113 12.27 1.81 -3.05
C ARG A 113 13.13 0.59 -2.82
N ASP A 114 13.50 -0.06 -3.91
CA ASP A 114 14.23 -1.32 -3.90
C ASP A 114 15.44 -1.27 -2.97
N VAL A 115 15.58 -2.32 -2.17
CA VAL A 115 16.87 -2.68 -1.58
C VAL A 115 17.64 -3.50 -2.63
N SER A 116 17.75 -2.99 -3.85
CA SER A 116 18.80 -3.39 -4.77
C SER A 116 19.96 -2.43 -4.52
N GLY A 117 20.88 -2.83 -3.65
CA GLY A 117 22.21 -2.26 -3.63
C GLY A 117 22.89 -2.54 -4.97
N SER A 118 22.62 -1.70 -5.97
CA SER A 118 23.50 -1.54 -7.12
C SER A 118 23.74 -0.04 -7.29
N THR A 119 24.95 0.34 -6.92
CA THR A 119 25.49 1.68 -7.01
C THR A 119 25.74 2.04 -8.47
N SER A 120 24.71 2.14 -9.30
CA SER A 120 24.84 2.66 -10.67
C SER A 120 23.48 2.96 -11.30
N CYS A 121 22.93 4.13 -11.01
CA CYS A 121 22.26 4.91 -12.05
C CYS A 121 22.14 6.37 -11.58
N ARG A 122 23.17 7.15 -11.89
CA ARG A 122 23.04 8.60 -12.01
C ARG A 122 22.16 8.87 -13.23
N SER A 123 21.32 9.89 -13.12
CA SER A 123 20.58 10.52 -14.22
C SER A 123 19.43 9.71 -14.81
N CYS A 124 18.21 10.04 -14.37
CA CYS A 124 17.08 10.20 -15.28
C CYS A 124 16.18 11.30 -14.72
N CYS A 125 16.57 12.55 -14.98
CA CYS A 125 15.60 13.61 -15.20
C CYS A 125 14.77 13.18 -16.42
N VAL A 126 13.54 12.71 -16.22
CA VAL A 126 12.58 12.64 -17.32
C VAL A 126 11.83 13.96 -17.32
N THR A 127 12.42 14.93 -18.03
CA THR A 127 11.67 16.05 -18.57
C THR A 127 10.60 15.50 -19.51
N THR A 128 9.36 15.85 -19.20
CA THR A 128 8.18 15.68 -20.02
C THR A 128 8.46 16.23 -21.42
N SER A 129 8.53 15.38 -22.44
CA SER A 129 8.35 15.81 -23.84
C SER A 129 7.06 15.24 -24.37
N CYS A 130 6.14 16.18 -24.52
CA CYS A 130 4.86 16.11 -25.21
C CYS A 130 5.02 15.60 -26.65
N GLY A 131 4.25 14.57 -27.00
CA GLY A 131 3.51 14.41 -28.25
C GLY A 131 4.22 14.50 -29.60
N ARG A 132 4.16 13.41 -30.38
CA ARG A 132 3.33 13.34 -31.61
C ARG A 132 3.49 11.98 -32.31
N THR A 133 2.36 11.29 -32.47
CA THR A 133 2.11 10.34 -33.53
C THR A 133 1.68 11.09 -34.79
N ARG A 134 2.45 10.95 -35.88
CA ARG A 134 1.96 10.67 -37.23
C ARG A 134 3.13 10.14 -38.06
#